data_AF-A0A842YGB2-F1
#
_entry.id   AF-A0A842YGB2-F1
#
_cell.length_a   1.000
_cell.length_b   1.000
_cell.length_c   1.000
_cell.angle_alpha   90.00
_cell.angle_beta   90.00
_cell.angle_gamma   90.00
#
_symmetry.space_group_name_H-M   'P 1'
#
loop_
_entity.id
_entity.type
_entity.pdbx_description
1 polymer ?
#
loop_
_entity_poly.entity_id
_entity_poly.type
_entity_poly.pdbx_seq_one_letter_code
_entity_poly.pdbx_strand_id
1 'polypeptide(L)'
;VSITAADGGFLSDDGLWQQKEGTSMASPHVAGVLALIRQAEGNDNPWLDYSALINGAGGLSNHYEIPLNDWGHGLLDAGSSIMYVLNEAIESSSSLSDWSLLETFTTDGDEPGVQADLDIRYVKVFQHSDSLGLAINTDAVSNFMGTDMLSVEWDLDSNILTGENGADILLNITNNSLDIYEWTGSIYESSSSLTGVWWQSSTATLLRVDGLSLGVRGDLIISTHNSTSNYVDSTSSTSLSNRWSPMAESVEMTLSDDNLTIVVDSFDGDSALSTRSIGISIVDGSLSVLHSSIATGEDSSETIADLALVRSQYVNSLQFNITSDSESIHFPLVMLSVTATNLIRFTGASLDSTIIRTGLLFSERISGEFSIEGFNLVSQAFVGFKHSTGLWFNFTVNGAGLYEFVIAPSGFPIGEYDVYA
;
A
#
# COMPACT_ATOMS: atom_id res chain seq x y z
N VAL A 1 18.57 7.95 5.65
CA VAL A 1 18.69 6.48 5.60
C VAL A 1 19.74 6.13 4.56
N SER A 2 20.93 5.65 4.96
CA SER A 2 21.88 5.08 3.99
C SER A 2 21.57 3.59 3.87
N ILE A 3 21.45 3.12 2.63
CA ILE A 3 21.20 1.71 2.33
C ILE A 3 22.57 1.06 2.09
N THR A 4 23.05 0.31 3.08
CA THR A 4 24.30 -0.44 3.02
C THR A 4 24.07 -1.78 2.32
N ALA A 5 23.78 -1.76 1.02
CA ALA A 5 23.35 -2.96 0.27
C ALA A 5 24.47 -4.00 -0.02
N ALA A 6 25.72 -3.75 0.38
CA ALA A 6 26.83 -4.66 0.07
C ALA A 6 27.99 -4.50 1.06
N ASP A 7 27.79 -4.83 2.34
CA ASP A 7 28.93 -5.07 3.24
C ASP A 7 29.27 -6.56 3.24
N GLY A 8 29.77 -7.03 2.10
CA GLY A 8 30.47 -8.30 2.00
C GLY A 8 31.96 -8.03 2.11
N GLY A 9 32.56 -8.27 3.28
CA GLY A 9 34.01 -8.14 3.53
C GLY A 9 34.92 -9.02 2.65
N PHE A 10 34.36 -9.67 1.63
CA PHE A 10 35.06 -10.45 0.59
C PHE A 10 35.25 -9.66 -0.73
N LEU A 11 34.66 -8.47 -0.88
CA LEU A 11 34.70 -7.66 -2.11
C LEU A 11 35.68 -6.48 -2.04
N SER A 12 36.40 -6.29 -0.92
CA SER A 12 37.21 -5.08 -0.69
C SER A 12 38.47 -4.95 -1.54
N ASP A 13 38.88 -6.00 -2.26
CA ASP A 13 40.14 -6.02 -3.02
C ASP A 13 39.98 -6.01 -4.55
N ASP A 14 38.76 -6.15 -5.09
CA ASP A 14 38.49 -6.05 -6.53
C ASP A 14 37.81 -4.71 -6.85
N GLY A 15 38.53 -3.79 -7.51
CA GLY A 15 38.03 -2.46 -7.93
C GLY A 15 36.89 -2.46 -8.96
N LEU A 16 36.17 -3.58 -9.10
CA LEU A 16 35.00 -3.76 -9.95
C LEU A 16 33.69 -3.36 -9.25
N TRP A 17 33.66 -3.36 -7.91
CA TRP A 17 32.46 -3.04 -7.13
C TRP A 17 32.76 -1.89 -6.16
N GLN A 18 31.87 -0.90 -6.10
CA GLN A 18 32.01 0.24 -5.19
C GLN A 18 30.69 0.52 -4.50
N GLN A 19 30.74 0.68 -3.17
CA GLN A 19 29.60 1.16 -2.40
C GLN A 19 29.29 2.61 -2.75
N LYS A 20 28.02 2.92 -2.99
CA LYS A 20 27.52 4.27 -3.26
C LYS A 20 26.31 4.58 -2.37
N GLU A 21 26.08 5.86 -2.14
CA GLU A 21 24.95 6.36 -1.38
C GLU A 21 24.13 7.33 -2.25
N GLY A 22 22.83 7.45 -1.94
CA GLY A 22 21.91 8.37 -2.61
C GLY A 22 20.58 7.71 -2.94
N THR A 23 19.55 8.52 -3.17
CA THR A 23 18.22 8.03 -3.61
C THR A 23 18.30 7.29 -4.94
N SER A 24 19.26 7.63 -5.81
CA SER A 24 19.56 6.89 -7.03
C SER A 24 20.01 5.44 -6.79
N MET A 25 20.51 5.10 -5.60
CA MET A 25 20.80 3.71 -5.20
C MET A 25 19.57 3.02 -4.60
N ALA A 26 18.62 3.76 -4.03
CA ALA A 26 17.35 3.21 -3.54
C ALA A 26 16.39 2.85 -4.68
N SER A 27 16.28 3.71 -5.71
CA SER A 27 15.39 3.50 -6.86
C SER A 27 15.52 2.13 -7.55
N PRO A 28 16.73 1.60 -7.85
CA PRO A 28 16.84 0.28 -8.48
C PRO A 28 16.39 -0.88 -7.58
N HIS A 29 16.41 -0.73 -6.24
CA HIS A 29 15.87 -1.76 -5.34
C HIS A 29 14.34 -1.80 -5.42
N VAL A 30 13.68 -0.63 -5.41
CA VAL A 30 12.23 -0.54 -5.61
C VAL A 30 11.83 -1.09 -6.98
N ALA A 31 12.58 -0.75 -8.05
CA ALA A 31 12.34 -1.30 -9.38
C ALA A 31 12.53 -2.83 -9.44
N GLY A 32 13.51 -3.37 -8.70
CA GLY A 32 13.70 -4.81 -8.57
C GLY A 32 12.53 -5.50 -7.89
N VAL A 33 11.97 -4.93 -6.82
CA VAL A 33 10.78 -5.49 -6.15
C VAL A 33 9.54 -5.41 -7.04
N LEU A 34 9.32 -4.30 -7.74
CA LEU A 34 8.23 -4.20 -8.73
C LEU A 34 8.36 -5.28 -9.82
N ALA A 35 9.58 -5.59 -10.26
CA ALA A 35 9.78 -6.68 -11.22
C ALA A 35 9.42 -8.06 -10.64
N LEU A 36 9.68 -8.29 -9.35
CA LEU A 36 9.28 -9.53 -8.66
C LEU A 36 7.76 -9.61 -8.46
N ILE A 37 7.11 -8.50 -8.11
CA ILE A 37 5.65 -8.41 -8.00
C ILE A 37 5.00 -8.77 -9.34
N ARG A 38 5.43 -8.14 -10.44
CA ARG A 38 4.94 -8.47 -11.80
C ARG A 38 5.19 -9.92 -12.18
N GLN A 39 6.34 -10.47 -11.79
CA GLN A 39 6.65 -11.87 -12.05
C GLN A 39 5.69 -12.80 -11.30
N ALA A 40 5.33 -12.47 -10.06
CA ALA A 40 4.41 -13.25 -9.23
C ALA A 40 2.94 -13.08 -9.65
N GLU A 41 2.53 -11.85 -9.99
CA GLU A 41 1.18 -11.55 -10.48
C GLU A 41 0.90 -12.22 -11.84
N GLY A 42 1.91 -12.25 -12.73
CA GLY A 42 1.78 -12.78 -14.08
C GLY A 42 1.04 -11.86 -15.06
N ASN A 43 0.73 -10.63 -14.67
CA ASN A 43 0.07 -9.60 -15.47
C ASN A 43 0.86 -8.27 -15.42
N ASP A 44 0.55 -7.32 -16.31
CA ASP A 44 1.14 -5.99 -16.32
C ASP A 44 0.11 -4.97 -15.82
N ASN A 45 -0.07 -4.90 -14.50
CA ASN A 45 -1.01 -4.00 -13.86
C ASN A 45 -0.30 -3.02 -12.91
N PRO A 46 -0.06 -1.76 -13.33
CA PRO A 46 0.70 -0.81 -12.52
C PRO A 46 -0.03 -0.38 -11.24
N TRP A 47 -1.37 -0.49 -11.18
CA TRP A 47 -2.14 -0.13 -9.99
C TRP A 47 -2.03 -1.19 -8.91
N LEU A 48 -2.09 -2.44 -9.34
CA LEU A 48 -1.91 -3.60 -8.47
C LEU A 48 -0.46 -3.68 -7.99
N ASP A 49 0.51 -3.50 -8.89
CA ASP A 49 1.94 -3.37 -8.58
C ASP A 49 2.19 -2.33 -7.47
N TYR A 50 1.63 -1.13 -7.64
CA TYR A 50 1.81 -0.03 -6.69
C TYR A 50 1.13 -0.35 -5.35
N SER A 51 -0.11 -0.84 -5.38
CA SER A 51 -0.86 -1.19 -4.17
C SER A 51 -0.15 -2.25 -3.35
N ALA A 52 0.33 -3.31 -4.01
CA ALA A 52 1.09 -4.39 -3.39
C ALA A 52 2.39 -3.87 -2.74
N LEU A 53 3.12 -3.03 -3.44
CA LEU A 53 4.36 -2.42 -2.96
C LEU A 53 4.15 -1.59 -1.69
N ILE A 54 3.14 -0.72 -1.68
CA ILE A 54 2.93 0.18 -0.54
C ILE A 54 2.27 -0.51 0.65
N ASN A 55 1.38 -1.48 0.42
CA ASN A 55 0.81 -2.28 1.49
C ASN A 55 1.84 -3.22 2.12
N GLY A 56 2.83 -3.68 1.34
CA GLY A 56 3.96 -4.45 1.85
C GLY A 56 5.04 -3.61 2.53
N ALA A 57 5.14 -2.31 2.25
CA ALA A 57 6.11 -1.42 2.89
C ALA A 57 5.76 -1.17 4.36
N GLY A 58 6.78 -0.93 5.21
CA GLY A 58 6.54 -0.71 6.65
C GLY A 58 7.78 -0.44 7.49
N GLY A 59 7.64 -0.55 8.82
CA GLY A 59 8.79 -0.72 9.71
C GLY A 59 9.02 0.35 10.80
N LEU A 60 8.07 1.27 11.04
CA LEU A 60 8.08 2.04 12.30
C LEU A 60 7.30 1.29 13.40
N SER A 61 6.16 0.73 13.06
CA SER A 61 5.27 -0.01 13.94
C SER A 61 4.67 -1.24 13.27
N ASN A 62 4.23 -1.13 12.02
CA ASN A 62 3.63 -2.20 11.23
C ASN A 62 4.07 -2.09 9.75
N HIS A 63 3.58 -3.01 8.91
CA HIS A 63 3.45 -2.77 7.46
C HIS A 63 2.29 -1.80 7.19
N TYR A 64 2.06 -1.36 5.94
CA TYR A 64 0.87 -0.59 5.51
C TYR A 64 0.62 0.76 6.24
N GLU A 65 1.68 1.51 6.57
CA GLU A 65 1.56 2.75 7.33
C GLU A 65 1.12 3.97 6.50
N ILE A 66 0.45 4.93 7.15
CA ILE A 66 0.13 6.24 6.57
C ILE A 66 1.43 6.95 6.18
N PRO A 67 1.54 7.48 4.95
CA PRO A 67 2.79 8.02 4.47
C PRO A 67 3.23 9.27 5.26
N LEU A 68 4.53 9.32 5.58
CA LEU A 68 5.18 10.49 6.20
C LEU A 68 6.12 11.16 5.20
N ASN A 69 6.32 12.47 5.35
CA ASN A 69 7.17 13.26 4.43
C ASN A 69 8.61 12.73 4.32
N ASP A 70 9.17 12.22 5.43
CA ASP A 70 10.57 11.79 5.49
C ASP A 70 10.78 10.30 5.13
N TRP A 71 9.72 9.49 5.15
CA TRP A 71 9.81 8.02 5.09
C TRP A 71 8.86 7.38 4.07
N GLY A 72 7.95 8.16 3.47
CA GLY A 72 6.88 7.62 2.64
C GLY A 72 6.06 6.60 3.43
N HIS A 73 5.71 5.50 2.77
CA HIS A 73 4.94 4.39 3.36
C HIS A 73 5.76 3.43 4.22
N GLY A 74 7.09 3.53 4.24
CA GLY A 74 7.88 2.50 4.93
C GLY A 74 9.23 2.19 4.29
N LEU A 75 9.95 1.32 4.99
CA LEU A 75 11.00 0.50 4.41
C LEU A 75 10.34 -0.50 3.45
N LEU A 76 10.97 -0.67 2.29
CA LEU A 76 10.59 -1.66 1.31
C LEU A 76 10.76 -3.09 1.86
N ASP A 77 9.70 -3.89 1.83
CA ASP A 77 9.76 -5.32 2.11
C ASP A 77 9.23 -6.10 0.90
N ALA A 78 10.15 -6.80 0.23
CA ALA A 78 9.84 -7.58 -0.96
C ALA A 78 8.94 -8.77 -0.66
N GLY A 79 9.16 -9.46 0.47
CA GLY A 79 8.37 -10.64 0.84
C GLY A 79 6.93 -10.22 1.07
N SER A 80 6.72 -9.27 1.98
CA SER A 80 5.39 -8.74 2.29
C SER A 80 4.68 -8.17 1.06
N SER A 81 5.38 -7.46 0.17
CA SER A 81 4.77 -6.90 -1.05
C SER A 81 4.34 -7.98 -2.04
N ILE A 82 5.15 -9.01 -2.28
CA ILE A 82 4.83 -10.11 -3.20
C ILE A 82 3.64 -10.92 -2.67
N MET A 83 3.54 -11.08 -1.35
CA MET A 83 2.44 -11.82 -0.73
C MET A 83 1.05 -11.29 -1.14
N TYR A 84 0.91 -9.97 -1.36
CA TYR A 84 -0.35 -9.36 -1.81
C TYR A 84 -0.85 -9.82 -3.19
N VAL A 85 0.05 -10.38 -4.02
CA VAL A 85 -0.26 -10.80 -5.39
C VAL A 85 -0.07 -12.30 -5.62
N LEU A 86 0.45 -13.01 -4.62
CA LEU A 86 0.84 -14.40 -4.74
C LEU A 86 -0.37 -15.31 -4.50
N ASN A 87 -0.72 -16.13 -5.49
CA ASN A 87 -1.79 -17.12 -5.37
C ASN A 87 -1.25 -18.57 -5.30
N GLU A 88 0.04 -18.79 -5.57
CA GLU A 88 0.65 -20.12 -5.68
C GLU A 88 0.51 -20.96 -4.40
N ALA A 89 0.53 -20.32 -3.22
CA ALA A 89 0.41 -21.02 -1.93
C ALA A 89 -0.94 -21.72 -1.74
N ILE A 90 -2.02 -21.21 -2.34
CA ILE A 90 -3.37 -21.82 -2.28
C ILE A 90 -3.70 -22.64 -3.52
N GLU A 91 -2.78 -22.80 -4.46
CA GLU A 91 -3.02 -23.70 -5.58
C GLU A 91 -3.01 -25.15 -5.11
N SER A 92 -3.99 -25.93 -5.58
CA SER A 92 -4.00 -27.37 -5.36
C SER A 92 -2.71 -27.95 -5.92
N SER A 93 -1.95 -28.69 -5.09
CA SER A 93 -0.61 -29.23 -5.38
C SER A 93 0.59 -28.29 -5.17
N SER A 94 0.41 -27.16 -4.48
CA SER A 94 1.55 -26.35 -4.05
C SER A 94 2.56 -27.19 -3.25
N SER A 95 3.80 -26.75 -3.25
CA SER A 95 4.90 -27.34 -2.50
C SER A 95 5.19 -26.55 -1.22
N LEU A 96 5.86 -27.17 -0.25
CA LEU A 96 6.27 -26.46 0.96
C LEU A 96 7.17 -25.23 0.68
N SER A 97 7.91 -25.21 -0.45
CA SER A 97 8.71 -24.03 -0.84
C SER A 97 7.86 -22.83 -1.23
N ASP A 98 6.66 -23.03 -1.75
CA ASP A 98 5.74 -21.95 -2.16
C ASP A 98 5.21 -21.20 -0.93
N TRP A 99 5.30 -21.83 0.25
CA TRP A 99 4.92 -21.28 1.55
C TRP A 99 6.11 -20.65 2.31
N SER A 100 7.27 -20.48 1.64
CA SER A 100 8.50 -20.03 2.30
C SER A 100 8.42 -18.58 2.80
N LEU A 101 7.71 -17.71 2.08
CA LEU A 101 7.52 -16.30 2.44
C LEU A 101 6.53 -16.09 3.60
N LEU A 102 5.71 -17.09 3.90
CA LEU A 102 4.73 -17.01 4.98
C LEU A 102 5.38 -17.17 6.34
N GLU A 103 4.97 -16.32 7.27
CA GLU A 103 5.34 -16.46 8.67
C GLU A 103 4.65 -17.65 9.32
N THR A 104 5.29 -18.18 10.36
CA THR A 104 4.69 -19.20 11.22
C THR A 104 3.53 -18.59 11.98
N PHE A 105 2.36 -19.21 11.86
CA PHE A 105 1.15 -18.81 12.56
C PHE A 105 1.17 -19.28 14.01
N THR A 106 1.47 -20.57 14.22
CA THR A 106 1.65 -21.14 15.55
C THR A 106 2.70 -22.24 15.52
N THR A 107 3.29 -22.52 16.66
CA THR A 107 4.29 -23.57 16.86
C THR A 107 3.82 -24.48 17.97
N ASP A 108 4.18 -25.75 17.89
CA ASP A 108 4.19 -26.62 19.05
C ASP A 108 5.63 -26.99 19.45
N GLY A 109 5.81 -27.37 20.71
CA GLY A 109 7.11 -27.72 21.27
C GLY A 109 7.65 -29.02 20.72
N ASP A 110 8.90 -29.36 21.06
CA ASP A 110 9.39 -30.70 20.75
C ASP A 110 8.99 -31.71 21.82
N GLU A 111 8.22 -32.73 21.41
CA GLU A 111 7.65 -33.75 22.27
C GLU A 111 8.16 -35.16 21.93
N PRO A 112 9.34 -35.58 22.45
CA PRO A 112 9.97 -36.87 22.09
C PRO A 112 9.14 -38.14 22.41
N GLY A 113 8.03 -37.99 23.12
CA GLY A 113 7.09 -39.08 23.43
C GLY A 113 5.97 -39.26 22.41
N VAL A 114 5.77 -38.28 21.52
CA VAL A 114 4.81 -38.33 20.42
C VAL A 114 5.46 -39.00 19.21
N GLN A 115 4.65 -39.66 18.38
CA GLN A 115 5.15 -40.23 17.13
C GLN A 115 5.50 -39.10 16.16
N ALA A 116 6.65 -39.18 15.50
CA ALA A 116 7.17 -38.10 14.64
C ALA A 116 6.20 -37.66 13.52
N ASP A 117 5.36 -38.57 13.01
CA ASP A 117 4.34 -38.30 12.00
C ASP A 117 3.04 -37.72 12.58
N LEU A 118 2.94 -37.55 13.89
CA LEU A 118 1.82 -36.90 14.60
C LEU A 118 2.26 -35.70 15.43
N ASP A 119 3.58 -35.52 15.64
CA ASP A 119 4.21 -34.39 16.32
C ASP A 119 4.26 -33.19 15.36
N ILE A 120 3.38 -32.21 15.62
CA ILE A 120 3.27 -30.94 14.92
C ILE A 120 4.41 -30.05 15.38
N ARG A 121 5.13 -29.44 14.44
CA ARG A 121 6.17 -28.45 14.75
C ARG A 121 5.68 -27.03 14.63
N TYR A 122 4.99 -26.76 13.53
CA TYR A 122 4.48 -25.45 13.23
C TYR A 122 3.40 -25.50 12.18
N VAL A 123 2.57 -24.46 12.18
CA VAL A 123 1.52 -24.23 11.20
C VAL A 123 1.78 -22.88 10.54
N LYS A 124 1.67 -22.82 9.21
CA LYS A 124 1.57 -21.57 8.46
C LYS A 124 0.17 -21.41 7.91
N VAL A 125 -0.26 -20.16 7.79
CA VAL A 125 -1.59 -19.81 7.31
C VAL A 125 -1.47 -18.82 6.15
N PHE A 126 -2.23 -19.07 5.10
CA PHE A 126 -2.47 -18.13 4.01
C PHE A 126 -3.98 -17.89 3.90
N GLN A 127 -4.42 -16.67 4.17
CA GLN A 127 -5.80 -16.25 3.92
C GLN A 127 -5.82 -15.61 2.54
N HIS A 128 -6.88 -15.75 1.74
CA HIS A 128 -7.09 -14.91 0.55
C HIS A 128 -8.55 -15.01 0.11
N SER A 129 -9.27 -13.90 0.15
CA SER A 129 -10.69 -13.86 -0.19
C SER A 129 -11.48 -14.91 0.60
N ASP A 130 -12.31 -15.71 -0.06
CA ASP A 130 -13.10 -16.80 0.52
C ASP A 130 -12.31 -18.09 0.81
N SER A 131 -10.98 -18.06 0.67
CA SER A 131 -10.11 -19.24 0.79
C SER A 131 -9.15 -19.13 1.98
N LEU A 132 -8.94 -20.25 2.68
CA LEU A 132 -7.95 -20.43 3.74
C LEU A 132 -7.05 -21.61 3.39
N GLY A 133 -5.75 -21.34 3.30
CA GLY A 133 -4.71 -22.34 3.21
C GLY A 133 -4.05 -22.56 4.58
N LEU A 134 -3.78 -23.83 4.90
CA LEU A 134 -2.99 -24.27 6.05
C LEU A 134 -1.83 -25.15 5.59
N ALA A 135 -0.63 -24.88 6.10
CA ALA A 135 0.52 -25.77 5.97
C ALA A 135 0.95 -26.24 7.35
N ILE A 136 0.66 -27.50 7.66
CA ILE A 136 0.88 -28.12 8.96
C ILE A 136 2.11 -29.01 8.85
N ASN A 137 3.21 -28.60 9.47
CA ASN A 137 4.47 -29.32 9.40
C ASN A 137 4.61 -30.24 10.60
N THR A 138 4.90 -31.50 10.35
CA THR A 138 5.21 -32.52 11.37
C THR A 138 6.67 -32.94 11.29
N ASP A 139 7.12 -33.71 12.27
CA ASP A 139 8.51 -34.15 12.39
C ASP A 139 8.91 -35.22 11.35
N ALA A 140 7.92 -35.97 10.85
CA ALA A 140 8.07 -36.94 9.77
C ALA A 140 6.84 -36.90 8.85
N VAL A 141 6.95 -37.46 7.65
CA VAL A 141 5.85 -37.49 6.68
C VAL A 141 4.62 -38.22 7.25
N SER A 142 3.54 -37.48 7.43
CA SER A 142 2.26 -37.98 7.90
C SER A 142 1.40 -38.48 6.73
N ASN A 143 0.70 -39.59 6.93
CA ASN A 143 -0.30 -40.08 5.97
C ASN A 143 -1.66 -40.37 6.62
N PHE A 144 -1.80 -40.15 7.94
CA PHE A 144 -3.03 -40.31 8.71
C PHE A 144 -3.78 -41.62 8.40
N MET A 145 -3.03 -42.72 8.28
CA MET A 145 -3.58 -44.05 8.00
C MET A 145 -4.18 -44.71 9.23
N GLY A 146 -5.18 -45.56 9.00
CA GLY A 146 -5.77 -46.38 10.05
C GLY A 146 -6.62 -45.56 11.01
N THR A 147 -6.12 -45.35 12.22
CA THR A 147 -6.84 -44.63 13.29
C THR A 147 -6.33 -43.21 13.50
N ASP A 148 -5.29 -42.84 12.76
CA ASP A 148 -4.63 -41.55 12.92
C ASP A 148 -5.36 -40.49 12.10
N MET A 149 -5.47 -39.29 12.66
CA MET A 149 -6.25 -38.20 12.09
C MET A 149 -5.60 -36.87 12.45
N LEU A 150 -5.70 -35.90 11.54
CA LEU A 150 -5.39 -34.50 11.79
C LEU A 150 -6.68 -33.72 11.80
N SER A 151 -6.96 -32.98 12.87
CA SER A 151 -8.12 -32.12 12.96
C SER A 151 -7.73 -30.65 13.04
N VAL A 152 -8.56 -29.82 12.42
CA VAL A 152 -8.53 -28.37 12.58
C VAL A 152 -9.86 -27.97 13.22
N GLU A 153 -9.78 -27.53 14.46
CA GLU A 153 -10.87 -26.97 15.25
C GLU A 153 -10.88 -25.46 15.05
N TRP A 154 -11.99 -24.93 14.55
CA TRP A 154 -12.11 -23.55 14.17
C TRP A 154 -13.33 -22.90 14.83
N ASP A 155 -13.06 -22.00 15.77
CA ASP A 155 -14.02 -21.20 16.51
C ASP A 155 -14.17 -19.84 15.83
N LEU A 156 -15.37 -19.51 15.31
CA LEU A 156 -15.62 -18.25 14.60
C LEU A 156 -16.18 -17.16 15.51
N ASP A 157 -16.85 -17.53 16.61
CA ASP A 157 -17.62 -16.61 17.45
C ASP A 157 -17.05 -16.43 18.87
N SER A 158 -15.94 -17.10 19.18
CA SER A 158 -15.27 -17.16 20.49
C SER A 158 -16.19 -17.68 21.61
N ASN A 159 -17.22 -18.47 21.27
CA ASN A 159 -18.20 -18.96 22.21
C ASN A 159 -17.91 -20.41 22.59
N ILE A 160 -17.35 -20.61 23.78
CA ILE A 160 -17.04 -21.95 24.31
C ILE A 160 -18.25 -22.91 24.44
N LEU A 161 -19.48 -22.44 24.20
CA LEU A 161 -20.70 -23.27 24.24
C LEU A 161 -21.12 -23.78 22.86
N THR A 162 -20.48 -23.35 21.77
CA THR A 162 -20.67 -23.90 20.43
C THR A 162 -19.74 -25.08 20.21
N GLY A 163 -20.22 -26.11 19.53
CA GLY A 163 -19.40 -27.26 19.16
C GLY A 163 -18.68 -27.99 20.30
N GLU A 164 -17.66 -28.76 19.91
CA GLU A 164 -16.65 -29.31 20.79
C GLU A 164 -15.56 -28.24 20.99
N ASN A 165 -15.23 -27.93 22.24
CA ASN A 165 -14.26 -26.89 22.63
C ASN A 165 -14.51 -25.45 22.12
N GLY A 166 -15.71 -25.11 21.66
CA GLY A 166 -16.00 -23.80 21.04
C GLY A 166 -15.91 -23.81 19.52
N ALA A 167 -15.51 -24.91 18.88
CA ALA A 167 -15.30 -24.94 17.43
C ALA A 167 -16.62 -24.93 16.66
N ASP A 168 -16.86 -23.89 15.86
CA ASP A 168 -18.01 -23.85 14.94
C ASP A 168 -17.78 -24.73 13.70
N ILE A 169 -16.54 -24.84 13.26
CA ILE A 169 -16.13 -25.66 12.12
C ILE A 169 -15.10 -26.68 12.59
N LEU A 170 -15.30 -27.94 12.19
CA LEU A 170 -14.36 -29.03 12.44
C LEU A 170 -13.93 -29.65 11.10
N LEU A 171 -12.64 -29.65 10.82
CA LEU A 171 -12.08 -30.29 9.63
C LEU A 171 -11.26 -31.50 10.05
N ASN A 172 -11.59 -32.67 9.52
CA ASN A 172 -10.92 -33.92 9.85
C ASN A 172 -10.26 -34.50 8.60
N ILE A 173 -8.94 -34.65 8.64
CA ILE A 173 -8.12 -35.28 7.61
C ILE A 173 -7.77 -36.70 8.05
N THR A 174 -8.16 -37.66 7.22
CA THR A 174 -7.71 -39.05 7.27
C THR A 174 -7.04 -39.41 5.94
N ASN A 175 -6.36 -40.57 5.87
CA ASN A 175 -5.59 -40.99 4.69
C ASN A 175 -6.28 -40.83 3.32
N ASN A 176 -7.62 -40.86 3.25
CA ASN A 176 -8.35 -40.76 1.97
C ASN A 176 -9.42 -39.66 1.92
N SER A 177 -9.70 -38.95 3.02
CA SER A 177 -10.77 -37.96 3.05
C SER A 177 -10.36 -36.72 3.84
N LEU A 178 -10.90 -35.59 3.40
CA LEU A 178 -11.08 -34.41 4.23
C LEU A 178 -12.59 -34.27 4.41
N ASP A 179 -13.03 -34.36 5.65
CA ASP A 179 -14.42 -34.17 6.03
C ASP A 179 -14.54 -32.84 6.78
N ILE A 180 -15.42 -31.96 6.30
CA ILE A 180 -15.66 -30.63 6.89
C ILE A 180 -17.05 -30.64 7.52
N TYR A 181 -17.13 -30.24 8.78
CA TYR A 181 -18.37 -30.20 9.55
C TYR A 181 -18.63 -28.80 10.09
N GLU A 182 -19.88 -28.39 10.11
CA GLU A 182 -20.35 -27.13 10.71
C GLU A 182 -21.29 -27.44 11.89
N TRP A 183 -21.14 -26.67 12.97
CA TRP A 183 -21.99 -26.74 14.14
C TRP A 183 -23.36 -26.09 13.86
N THR A 184 -24.43 -26.87 13.99
CA THR A 184 -25.81 -26.39 13.74
C THR A 184 -26.54 -25.92 15.01
N GLY A 185 -25.81 -25.72 16.11
CA GLY A 185 -26.36 -25.37 17.42
C GLY A 185 -26.66 -26.58 18.32
N SER A 186 -26.57 -27.81 17.80
CA SER A 186 -26.80 -29.03 18.59
C SER A 186 -25.97 -30.24 18.20
N ILE A 187 -25.61 -30.36 16.92
CA ILE A 187 -24.74 -31.40 16.37
C ILE A 187 -23.88 -30.83 15.24
N TYR A 188 -22.77 -31.50 14.96
CA TYR A 188 -22.01 -31.30 13.74
C TYR A 188 -22.70 -31.99 12.55
N GLU A 189 -22.89 -31.25 11.48
CA GLU A 189 -23.36 -31.76 10.20
C GLU A 189 -22.33 -31.48 9.12
N SER A 190 -22.24 -32.34 8.10
CA SER A 190 -21.30 -32.10 6.98
C SER A 190 -21.61 -30.77 6.31
N SER A 191 -20.58 -29.98 6.08
CA SER A 191 -20.73 -28.65 5.51
C SER A 191 -21.31 -28.71 4.10
N SER A 192 -22.20 -27.77 3.81
CA SER A 192 -22.77 -27.55 2.47
C SER A 192 -22.30 -26.25 1.82
N SER A 193 -21.69 -25.37 2.62
CA SER A 193 -21.15 -24.06 2.24
C SER A 193 -19.65 -24.12 1.96
N LEU A 194 -18.91 -24.94 2.70
CA LEU A 194 -17.46 -25.07 2.62
C LEU A 194 -17.06 -26.29 1.80
N THR A 195 -15.97 -26.13 1.05
CA THR A 195 -15.29 -27.23 0.36
C THR A 195 -13.82 -27.20 0.72
N GLY A 196 -13.13 -28.33 0.56
CA GLY A 196 -11.70 -28.34 0.78
C GLY A 196 -10.99 -29.46 0.08
N VAL A 197 -9.68 -29.31 -0.01
CA VAL A 197 -8.75 -30.29 -0.57
C VAL A 197 -7.49 -30.32 0.28
N TRP A 198 -6.89 -31.49 0.42
CA TRP A 198 -5.61 -31.61 1.11
C TRP A 198 -4.66 -32.48 0.30
N TRP A 199 -3.36 -32.27 0.51
CA TRP A 199 -2.29 -33.05 -0.11
C TRP A 199 -1.04 -33.00 0.76
N GLN A 200 -0.13 -33.96 0.53
CA GLN A 200 1.13 -34.03 1.25
C GLN A 200 2.26 -33.41 0.44
N SER A 201 3.13 -32.61 1.08
CA SER A 201 4.36 -32.09 0.50
C SER A 201 5.51 -32.22 1.50
N SER A 202 6.39 -33.20 1.29
CA SER A 202 7.43 -33.55 2.29
C SER A 202 6.79 -33.83 3.66
N THR A 203 7.29 -33.22 4.73
CA THR A 203 6.73 -33.32 6.10
C THR A 203 5.53 -32.40 6.34
N ALA A 204 5.08 -31.63 5.35
CA ALA A 204 3.92 -30.76 5.49
C ALA A 204 2.65 -31.41 4.92
N THR A 205 1.60 -31.41 5.72
CA THR A 205 0.23 -31.61 5.25
C THR A 205 -0.34 -30.24 4.87
N LEU A 206 -0.66 -30.08 3.59
CA LEU A 206 -1.20 -28.87 3.03
C LEU A 206 -2.71 -29.04 2.85
N LEU A 207 -3.48 -28.04 3.27
CA LEU A 207 -4.93 -28.03 3.27
C LEU A 207 -5.40 -26.69 2.71
N ARG A 208 -6.42 -26.72 1.85
CA ARG A 208 -7.15 -25.55 1.40
C ARG A 208 -8.63 -25.73 1.68
N VAL A 209 -9.26 -24.69 2.20
CA VAL A 209 -10.69 -24.58 2.48
C VAL A 209 -11.23 -23.37 1.74
N ASP A 210 -12.27 -23.58 0.94
CA ASP A 210 -12.90 -22.55 0.11
C ASP A 210 -14.37 -22.34 0.58
N GLY A 211 -14.92 -21.15 0.34
CA GLY A 211 -16.32 -20.80 0.66
C GLY A 211 -16.51 -20.05 1.98
N LEU A 212 -15.43 -19.52 2.55
CA LEU A 212 -15.44 -18.79 3.81
C LEU A 212 -16.06 -17.40 3.66
N SER A 213 -16.81 -16.97 4.67
CA SER A 213 -17.24 -15.57 4.75
C SER A 213 -16.06 -14.66 5.08
N LEU A 214 -15.94 -13.55 4.34
CA LEU A 214 -14.99 -12.47 4.64
C LEU A 214 -15.30 -11.83 6.00
N GLY A 215 -14.27 -11.32 6.68
CA GLY A 215 -14.35 -10.69 8.00
C GLY A 215 -13.50 -11.38 9.07
N VAL A 216 -13.88 -11.19 10.34
CA VAL A 216 -13.17 -11.79 11.49
C VAL A 216 -13.28 -13.31 11.41
N ARG A 217 -12.13 -13.96 11.27
CA ARG A 217 -12.01 -15.41 11.05
C ARG A 217 -11.72 -16.19 12.33
N GLY A 218 -11.91 -15.60 13.52
CA GLY A 218 -11.89 -16.34 14.79
C GLY A 218 -10.56 -17.02 15.16
N ASP A 219 -10.62 -18.11 15.92
CA ASP A 219 -9.49 -18.83 16.50
C ASP A 219 -9.34 -20.24 15.89
N LEU A 220 -8.09 -20.68 15.72
CA LEU A 220 -7.75 -22.02 15.25
C LEU A 220 -6.97 -22.82 16.30
N ILE A 221 -7.30 -24.11 16.38
CA ILE A 221 -6.52 -25.14 17.07
C ILE A 221 -6.29 -26.29 16.09
N ILE A 222 -5.04 -26.73 15.94
CA ILE A 222 -4.68 -27.85 15.09
C ILE A 222 -4.21 -28.98 16.00
N SER A 223 -4.76 -30.17 15.82
CA SER A 223 -4.44 -31.32 16.66
C SER A 223 -4.35 -32.63 15.88
N THR A 224 -3.55 -33.57 16.39
CA THR A 224 -3.47 -34.93 15.88
C THR A 224 -4.11 -35.91 16.87
N HIS A 225 -4.71 -36.97 16.33
CA HIS A 225 -5.47 -37.96 17.07
C HIS A 225 -5.05 -39.36 16.66
N ASN A 226 -5.25 -40.34 17.54
CA ASN A 226 -5.14 -41.75 17.20
C ASN A 226 -6.13 -42.60 18.00
N SER A 227 -6.08 -43.92 17.85
CA SER A 227 -6.98 -44.84 18.57
C SER A 227 -6.83 -44.87 20.10
N THR A 228 -5.76 -44.30 20.64
CA THR A 228 -5.44 -44.34 22.07
C THR A 228 -5.64 -43.01 22.79
N SER A 229 -5.55 -41.89 22.07
CA SER A 229 -5.77 -40.55 22.60
C SER A 229 -6.58 -39.70 21.63
N ASN A 230 -7.57 -39.00 22.20
CA ASN A 230 -8.33 -37.98 21.49
C ASN A 230 -7.52 -36.70 21.27
N TYR A 231 -6.34 -36.53 21.87
CA TYR A 231 -5.40 -35.46 21.54
C TYR A 231 -4.02 -36.05 21.77
N VAL A 232 -3.35 -36.44 20.69
CA VAL A 232 -1.99 -36.95 20.73
C VAL A 232 -1.02 -35.78 20.85
N ASP A 233 -1.26 -34.76 20.04
CA ASP A 233 -0.55 -33.48 20.03
C ASP A 233 -1.53 -32.38 19.58
N SER A 234 -1.31 -31.13 20.00
CA SER A 234 -2.15 -29.98 19.69
C SER A 234 -1.41 -28.66 19.84
N THR A 235 -1.60 -27.76 18.88
CA THR A 235 -1.13 -26.37 19.00
C THR A 235 -1.95 -25.58 20.03
N SER A 236 -1.43 -24.44 20.48
CA SER A 236 -2.24 -23.48 21.23
C SER A 236 -3.28 -22.79 20.34
N SER A 237 -4.44 -22.45 20.92
CA SER A 237 -5.45 -21.59 20.27
C SER A 237 -4.83 -20.26 19.87
N THR A 238 -4.95 -19.90 18.59
CA THR A 238 -4.35 -18.69 18.01
C THR A 238 -5.37 -18.03 17.09
N SER A 239 -5.52 -16.71 17.22
CA SER A 239 -6.48 -15.93 16.43
C SER A 239 -6.01 -15.66 15.01
N LEU A 240 -6.90 -15.89 14.05
CA LEU A 240 -6.76 -15.41 12.68
C LEU A 240 -7.10 -13.92 12.61
N SER A 241 -6.08 -13.09 12.37
CA SER A 241 -6.28 -11.67 12.07
C SER A 241 -6.36 -11.44 10.57
N ASN A 242 -7.10 -10.42 10.15
CA ASN A 242 -7.03 -9.89 8.79
C ASN A 242 -5.58 -9.46 8.51
N ARG A 243 -5.06 -9.84 7.35
CA ARG A 243 -3.70 -9.55 6.90
C ARG A 243 -3.69 -8.70 5.63
N TRP A 244 -4.74 -8.76 4.84
CA TRP A 244 -4.83 -8.02 3.59
C TRP A 244 -5.47 -6.65 3.80
N SER A 245 -4.85 -5.68 3.14
CA SER A 245 -5.37 -4.32 2.96
C SER A 245 -6.00 -4.18 1.57
N PRO A 246 -6.88 -3.19 1.37
CA PRO A 246 -7.48 -2.93 0.07
C PRO A 246 -6.42 -2.63 -1.01
N MET A 247 -6.71 -3.06 -2.22
CA MET A 247 -5.87 -2.89 -3.41
C MET A 247 -6.68 -2.29 -4.55
N ALA A 248 -6.03 -1.49 -5.41
CA ALA A 248 -6.63 -1.06 -6.68
C ALA A 248 -6.39 -2.14 -7.73
N GLU A 249 -7.48 -2.64 -8.30
CA GLU A 249 -7.45 -3.58 -9.41
C GLU A 249 -7.31 -2.84 -10.74
N SER A 250 -8.06 -1.76 -10.93
CA SER A 250 -8.05 -1.02 -12.18
C SER A 250 -8.37 0.45 -11.95
N VAL A 251 -7.81 1.32 -12.80
CA VAL A 251 -8.24 2.71 -12.93
C VAL A 251 -8.34 3.02 -14.42
N GLU A 252 -9.57 3.14 -14.90
CA GLU A 252 -9.86 3.46 -16.29
C GLU A 252 -10.39 4.88 -16.41
N MET A 253 -9.88 5.61 -17.41
CA MET A 253 -10.32 6.96 -17.72
C MET A 253 -10.73 7.03 -19.18
N THR A 254 -12.01 7.30 -19.43
CA THR A 254 -12.55 7.42 -20.78
C THR A 254 -13.08 8.82 -21.04
N LEU A 255 -12.70 9.36 -22.19
CA LEU A 255 -13.10 10.69 -22.64
C LEU A 255 -14.28 10.54 -23.61
N SER A 256 -15.38 11.19 -23.29
CA SER A 256 -16.54 11.39 -24.18
C SER A 256 -16.77 12.90 -24.38
N ASP A 257 -17.56 13.30 -25.38
CA ASP A 257 -17.61 14.66 -25.93
C ASP A 257 -17.45 15.80 -24.89
N ASP A 258 -18.24 15.76 -23.81
CA ASP A 258 -18.22 16.75 -22.71
C ASP A 258 -17.86 16.16 -21.34
N ASN A 259 -17.62 14.84 -21.23
CA ASN A 259 -17.42 14.18 -19.95
C ASN A 259 -16.14 13.33 -19.91
N LEU A 260 -15.44 13.39 -18.77
CA LEU A 260 -14.46 12.40 -18.33
C LEU A 260 -15.17 11.39 -17.43
N THR A 261 -15.23 10.13 -17.84
CA THR A 261 -15.67 9.02 -16.98
C THR A 261 -14.45 8.35 -16.37
N ILE A 262 -14.47 8.19 -15.05
CA ILE A 262 -13.41 7.56 -14.25
C ILE A 262 -14.04 6.35 -13.59
N VAL A 263 -13.45 5.17 -13.82
CA VAL A 263 -13.83 3.93 -13.16
C VAL A 263 -12.65 3.46 -12.33
N VAL A 264 -12.88 3.21 -11.04
CA VAL A 264 -11.89 2.63 -10.13
C VAL A 264 -12.43 1.32 -9.61
N ASP A 265 -11.72 0.23 -9.91
CA ASP A 265 -12.01 -1.10 -9.37
C ASP A 265 -11.04 -1.43 -8.25
N SER A 266 -11.53 -2.12 -7.23
CA SER A 266 -10.78 -2.46 -6.05
C SER A 266 -11.20 -3.83 -5.50
N PHE A 267 -10.30 -4.43 -4.72
CA PHE A 267 -10.59 -5.62 -3.95
C PHE A 267 -9.86 -5.57 -2.60
N ASP A 268 -10.30 -6.41 -1.65
CA ASP A 268 -9.65 -6.66 -0.38
C ASP A 268 -9.84 -8.15 -0.08
N GLY A 269 -8.76 -8.82 0.33
CA GLY A 269 -8.77 -10.26 0.59
C GLY A 269 -9.46 -10.67 1.90
N ASP A 270 -9.69 -9.74 2.83
CA ASP A 270 -10.22 -10.06 4.16
C ASP A 270 -11.46 -9.26 4.54
N SER A 271 -11.62 -8.04 4.01
CA SER A 271 -12.74 -7.18 4.39
C SER A 271 -14.00 -7.50 3.60
N ALA A 272 -15.15 -7.51 4.30
CA ALA A 272 -16.44 -7.64 3.65
C ALA A 272 -16.70 -6.44 2.72
N LEU A 273 -17.36 -6.69 1.59
CA LEU A 273 -17.66 -5.63 0.62
C LEU A 273 -18.39 -4.44 1.25
N SER A 274 -19.35 -4.71 2.16
CA SER A 274 -20.18 -3.71 2.82
C SER A 274 -19.41 -2.67 3.63
N THR A 275 -18.16 -2.94 3.98
CA THR A 275 -17.33 -2.06 4.81
C THR A 275 -16.29 -1.29 4.01
N ARG A 276 -16.20 -1.57 2.71
CA ARG A 276 -15.28 -0.88 1.82
C ARG A 276 -15.88 0.37 1.24
N SER A 277 -15.02 1.36 0.99
CA SER A 277 -15.40 2.54 0.24
C SER A 277 -14.30 2.99 -0.72
N ILE A 278 -14.72 3.54 -1.86
CA ILE A 278 -13.83 4.10 -2.87
C ILE A 278 -14.13 5.60 -2.93
N GLY A 279 -13.18 6.41 -2.50
CA GLY A 279 -13.24 7.86 -2.59
C GLY A 279 -12.55 8.33 -3.85
N ILE A 280 -13.24 9.11 -4.69
CA ILE A 280 -12.69 9.72 -5.90
C ILE A 280 -12.84 11.23 -5.79
N SER A 281 -11.78 11.98 -6.10
CA SER A 281 -11.82 13.43 -6.14
C SER A 281 -10.94 13.99 -7.26
N ILE A 282 -11.37 15.09 -7.86
CA ILE A 282 -10.55 15.91 -8.74
C ILE A 282 -10.17 17.14 -7.96
N VAL A 283 -8.87 17.38 -7.85
CA VAL A 283 -8.30 18.49 -7.09
C VAL A 283 -7.48 19.41 -7.98
N ASP A 284 -7.39 20.69 -7.60
CA ASP A 284 -6.49 21.65 -8.24
C ASP A 284 -5.05 21.57 -7.68
N GLY A 285 -4.14 22.39 -8.20
CA GLY A 285 -2.75 22.46 -7.74
C GLY A 285 -2.56 22.91 -6.28
N SER A 286 -3.60 23.44 -5.63
CA SER A 286 -3.63 23.73 -4.20
C SER A 286 -4.34 22.66 -3.37
N LEU A 287 -4.68 21.51 -3.99
CA LEU A 287 -5.44 20.40 -3.42
C LEU A 287 -6.88 20.78 -3.02
N SER A 288 -7.44 21.83 -3.62
CA SER A 288 -8.85 22.17 -3.43
C SER A 288 -9.71 21.21 -4.24
N VAL A 289 -10.71 20.61 -3.60
CA VAL A 289 -11.64 19.67 -4.25
C VAL A 289 -12.56 20.43 -5.21
N LEU A 290 -12.47 20.08 -6.49
CA LEU A 290 -13.31 20.61 -7.58
C LEU A 290 -14.50 19.70 -7.86
N HIS A 291 -14.30 18.39 -7.71
CA HIS A 291 -15.30 17.35 -7.89
C HIS A 291 -14.98 16.18 -6.96
N SER A 292 -16.00 15.50 -6.43
CA SER A 292 -15.79 14.32 -5.58
C SER A 292 -16.98 13.36 -5.63
N SER A 293 -16.69 12.09 -5.46
CA SER A 293 -17.64 10.99 -5.34
C SER A 293 -17.15 9.99 -4.30
N ILE A 294 -18.08 9.25 -3.71
CA ILE A 294 -17.78 8.12 -2.85
C ILE A 294 -18.74 6.98 -3.16
N ALA A 295 -18.20 5.79 -3.42
CA ALA A 295 -18.96 4.55 -3.48
C ALA A 295 -18.71 3.77 -2.19
N THR A 296 -19.76 3.25 -1.56
CA THR A 296 -19.68 2.49 -0.30
C THR A 296 -20.36 1.14 -0.50
N GLY A 297 -19.71 0.05 -0.10
CA GLY A 297 -20.27 -1.28 -0.31
C GLY A 297 -20.15 -1.79 -1.74
N GLU A 298 -19.20 -1.25 -2.52
CA GLU A 298 -19.04 -1.53 -3.95
C GLU A 298 -17.55 -1.77 -4.28
N ASP A 299 -17.29 -2.73 -5.17
CA ASP A 299 -15.93 -3.06 -5.65
C ASP A 299 -15.49 -2.11 -6.76
N SER A 300 -16.45 -1.44 -7.40
CA SER A 300 -16.24 -0.54 -8.52
C SER A 300 -16.92 0.80 -8.25
N SER A 301 -16.24 1.90 -8.55
CA SER A 301 -16.81 3.24 -8.48
C SER A 301 -16.68 3.95 -9.82
N GLU A 302 -17.83 4.32 -10.39
CA GLU A 302 -17.88 5.16 -11.60
C GLU A 302 -18.20 6.62 -11.21
N THR A 303 -17.37 7.54 -11.69
CA THR A 303 -17.56 8.98 -11.51
C THR A 303 -17.47 9.70 -12.85
N ILE A 304 -18.43 10.59 -13.10
CA ILE A 304 -18.48 11.41 -14.31
C ILE A 304 -18.18 12.86 -13.95
N ALA A 305 -17.12 13.40 -14.54
CA ALA A 305 -16.67 14.77 -14.36
C ALA A 305 -16.71 15.57 -15.67
N ASP A 306 -16.86 16.89 -15.58
CA ASP A 306 -16.84 17.78 -16.73
C ASP A 306 -15.44 17.78 -17.38
N LEU A 307 -15.39 17.57 -18.70
CA LEU A 307 -14.17 17.57 -19.47
C LEU A 307 -13.43 18.92 -19.43
N ALA A 308 -14.12 20.02 -19.10
CA ALA A 308 -13.52 21.32 -18.85
C ALA A 308 -12.45 21.28 -17.74
N LEU A 309 -12.55 20.35 -16.77
CA LEU A 309 -11.54 20.15 -15.73
C LEU A 309 -10.23 19.58 -16.30
N VAL A 310 -10.32 18.75 -17.34
CA VAL A 310 -9.16 18.17 -18.04
C VAL A 310 -8.53 19.18 -19.01
N ARG A 311 -9.37 19.97 -19.69
CA ARG A 311 -8.97 21.00 -20.66
C ARG A 311 -8.65 22.36 -20.03
N SER A 312 -8.58 22.42 -18.71
CA SER A 312 -8.37 23.66 -17.97
C SER A 312 -6.91 24.12 -18.08
N GLN A 313 -6.69 25.43 -17.91
CA GLN A 313 -5.33 26.00 -17.79
C GLN A 313 -4.67 25.72 -16.43
N TYR A 314 -5.44 25.17 -15.48
CA TYR A 314 -4.97 24.81 -14.14
C TYR A 314 -4.55 23.34 -14.12
N VAL A 315 -3.53 23.04 -13.30
CA VAL A 315 -3.09 21.67 -13.03
C VAL A 315 -4.14 21.00 -12.16
N ASN A 316 -4.98 20.20 -12.79
CA ASN A 316 -5.97 19.37 -12.10
C ASN A 316 -5.49 17.92 -12.09
N SER A 317 -5.71 17.25 -10.96
CA SER A 317 -5.30 15.86 -10.75
C SER A 317 -6.44 15.05 -10.15
N LEU A 318 -6.49 13.78 -10.51
CA LEU A 318 -7.30 12.77 -9.85
C LEU A 318 -6.58 12.34 -8.57
N GLN A 319 -7.30 12.41 -7.46
CA GLN A 319 -6.93 11.87 -6.17
C GLN A 319 -7.99 10.83 -5.79
N PHE A 320 -7.57 9.61 -5.51
CA PHE A 320 -8.47 8.57 -5.05
C PHE A 320 -7.85 7.77 -3.90
N ASN A 321 -8.73 7.15 -3.13
CA ASN A 321 -8.37 6.31 -2.00
C ASN A 321 -9.38 5.17 -1.87
N ILE A 322 -8.91 4.04 -1.34
CA ILE A 322 -9.75 2.89 -1.02
C ILE A 322 -9.64 2.67 0.47
N THR A 323 -10.78 2.54 1.15
CA THR A 323 -10.83 2.26 2.58
C THR A 323 -11.50 0.93 2.82
N SER A 324 -11.06 0.24 3.87
CA SER A 324 -11.74 -0.91 4.47
C SER A 324 -12.01 -0.63 5.96
N ASP A 325 -12.44 -1.65 6.71
CA ASP A 325 -12.78 -1.52 8.14
C ASP A 325 -11.63 -0.98 9.00
N SER A 326 -10.42 -1.40 8.71
CA SER A 326 -9.23 -1.13 9.53
C SER A 326 -8.23 -0.20 8.86
N GLU A 327 -8.25 -0.07 7.52
CA GLU A 327 -7.16 0.57 6.77
C GLU A 327 -7.64 1.46 5.62
N SER A 328 -6.76 2.37 5.18
CA SER A 328 -7.00 3.27 4.05
C SER A 328 -5.74 3.40 3.20
N ILE A 329 -5.86 3.10 1.91
CA ILE A 329 -4.78 3.28 0.94
C ILE A 329 -5.03 4.55 0.12
N HIS A 330 -4.07 5.46 0.14
CA HIS A 330 -4.11 6.70 -0.62
C HIS A 330 -3.19 6.61 -1.83
N PHE A 331 -3.74 6.86 -3.02
CA PHE A 331 -2.99 6.76 -4.25
C PHE A 331 -2.33 8.10 -4.63
N PRO A 332 -1.23 8.06 -5.40
CA PRO A 332 -0.58 9.25 -5.88
C PRO A 332 -1.51 10.02 -6.82
N LEU A 333 -1.31 11.34 -6.89
CA LEU A 333 -2.06 12.20 -7.79
C LEU A 333 -1.81 11.81 -9.25
N VAL A 334 -2.89 11.52 -9.98
CA VAL A 334 -2.85 11.25 -11.41
C VAL A 334 -3.18 12.55 -12.14
N MET A 335 -2.18 13.11 -12.82
CA MET A 335 -2.36 14.38 -13.54
C MET A 335 -3.40 14.21 -14.65
N LEU A 336 -4.48 15.00 -14.59
CA LEU A 336 -5.52 15.01 -15.62
C LEU A 336 -5.26 16.08 -16.68
N SER A 337 -4.64 17.21 -16.29
CA SER A 337 -4.41 18.30 -17.23
C SER A 337 -3.38 17.91 -18.29
N VAL A 338 -3.84 17.62 -19.50
CA VAL A 338 -2.99 17.37 -20.67
C VAL A 338 -2.31 18.65 -21.17
N THR A 339 -2.90 19.79 -20.77
CA THR A 339 -2.41 21.15 -21.02
C THR A 339 -1.83 21.71 -19.73
N ALA A 340 -0.81 21.05 -19.17
CA ALA A 340 0.14 21.74 -18.31
C ALA A 340 0.83 22.82 -19.16
N THR A 341 0.11 23.92 -19.39
CA THR A 341 0.55 25.00 -20.25
C THR A 341 1.65 25.76 -19.55
N ASN A 342 2.37 26.53 -20.35
CA ASN A 342 3.43 27.44 -19.93
C ASN A 342 2.89 28.60 -19.06
N LEU A 343 2.15 28.30 -18.00
CA LEU A 343 1.50 29.29 -17.15
C LEU A 343 2.56 29.86 -16.21
N ILE A 344 2.89 31.12 -16.44
CA ILE A 344 3.67 31.94 -15.53
C ILE A 344 2.67 32.83 -14.80
N ARG A 345 2.57 32.68 -13.47
CA ARG A 345 1.64 33.46 -12.64
C ARG A 345 2.35 34.06 -11.44
N PHE A 346 2.17 35.35 -11.19
CA PHE A 346 2.56 35.97 -9.93
C PHE A 346 1.63 35.49 -8.81
N THR A 347 2.21 34.86 -7.79
CA THR A 347 1.48 34.37 -6.61
C THR A 347 1.55 35.37 -5.45
N GLY A 348 2.50 36.30 -5.50
CA GLY A 348 2.68 37.33 -4.48
C GLY A 348 3.67 38.39 -4.93
N ALA A 349 3.53 39.60 -4.40
CA ALA A 349 4.49 40.69 -4.56
C ALA A 349 4.37 41.64 -3.36
N SER A 350 5.49 42.04 -2.79
CA SER A 350 5.54 42.97 -1.66
C SER A 350 6.78 43.88 -1.74
N LEU A 351 6.65 45.07 -1.15
CA LEU A 351 7.74 46.00 -0.93
C LEU A 351 7.94 46.16 0.57
N ASP A 352 9.18 46.14 1.04
CA ASP A 352 9.49 46.29 2.47
C ASP A 352 9.14 47.69 2.99
N SER A 353 9.25 48.69 2.11
CA SER A 353 8.84 50.07 2.39
C SER A 353 8.33 50.75 1.13
N THR A 354 7.25 51.53 1.28
CA THR A 354 6.67 52.36 0.22
C THR A 354 7.23 53.79 0.22
N ILE A 355 8.00 54.18 1.25
CA ILE A 355 8.63 55.49 1.36
C ILE A 355 10.11 55.29 1.61
N ILE A 356 10.95 55.82 0.71
CA ILE A 356 12.40 55.70 0.77
C ILE A 356 13.02 57.10 0.88
N ARG A 357 13.83 57.31 1.91
CA ARG A 357 14.49 58.60 2.18
C ARG A 357 15.92 58.58 1.67
N THR A 358 16.24 59.58 0.86
CA THR A 358 17.59 59.77 0.29
C THR A 358 18.17 61.11 0.75
N GLY A 359 19.46 61.13 1.10
CA GLY A 359 20.15 62.37 1.47
C GLY A 359 21.55 62.12 2.03
N LEU A 360 22.28 63.20 2.36
CA LEU A 360 23.66 63.14 2.89
C LEU A 360 23.79 62.28 4.17
N LEU A 361 22.70 62.14 4.93
CA LEU A 361 22.65 61.42 6.21
C LEU A 361 21.69 60.22 6.19
N PHE A 362 21.03 59.95 5.06
CA PHE A 362 20.04 58.87 4.92
C PHE A 362 20.41 58.01 3.70
N SER A 363 20.64 56.73 3.94
CA SER A 363 20.91 55.73 2.91
C SER A 363 20.02 54.51 3.13
N GLU A 364 18.70 54.73 3.06
CA GLU A 364 17.74 53.63 3.04
C GLU A 364 17.91 52.81 1.75
N ARG A 365 17.45 51.55 1.77
CA ARG A 365 17.52 50.65 0.62
C ARG A 365 16.11 50.43 0.10
N ILE A 366 15.97 50.26 -1.21
CA ILE A 366 14.73 49.80 -1.81
C ILE A 366 14.81 48.29 -1.88
N SER A 367 13.90 47.61 -1.20
CA SER A 367 13.84 46.15 -1.18
C SER A 367 12.41 45.64 -1.18
N GLY A 368 12.26 44.41 -1.65
CA GLY A 368 11.00 43.71 -1.76
C GLY A 368 11.19 42.36 -2.41
N GLU A 369 10.08 41.66 -2.58
CA GLU A 369 10.04 40.31 -3.12
C GLU A 369 8.80 40.10 -3.97
N PHE A 370 8.90 39.15 -4.89
CA PHE A 370 7.74 38.62 -5.61
C PHE A 370 7.93 37.13 -5.89
N SER A 371 6.82 36.40 -5.97
CA SER A 371 6.81 34.97 -6.19
C SER A 371 6.07 34.61 -7.48
N ILE A 372 6.63 33.65 -8.21
CA ILE A 372 6.14 33.20 -9.52
C ILE A 372 5.94 31.69 -9.51
N GLU A 373 4.72 31.27 -9.83
CA GLU A 373 4.39 29.91 -10.24
C GLU A 373 4.79 29.70 -11.71
N GLY A 374 5.40 28.55 -12.02
CA GLY A 374 5.94 28.29 -13.35
C GLY A 374 7.32 28.91 -13.62
N PHE A 375 8.09 29.26 -12.58
CA PHE A 375 9.39 29.94 -12.71
C PHE A 375 10.43 29.21 -13.60
N ASN A 376 10.32 27.88 -13.75
CA ASN A 376 11.17 27.09 -14.65
C ASN A 376 11.01 27.48 -16.13
N LEU A 377 9.93 28.18 -16.47
CA LEU A 377 9.63 28.71 -17.80
C LEU A 377 10.09 30.16 -17.98
N VAL A 378 10.47 30.83 -16.89
CA VAL A 378 10.93 32.22 -16.89
C VAL A 378 12.42 32.24 -17.20
N SER A 379 12.78 32.80 -18.35
CA SER A 379 14.20 32.97 -18.73
C SER A 379 14.88 34.11 -17.98
N GLN A 380 14.14 35.21 -17.73
CA GLN A 380 14.59 36.38 -17.00
C GLN A 380 13.40 37.07 -16.32
N ALA A 381 13.58 37.52 -15.08
CA ALA A 381 12.61 38.36 -14.35
C ALA A 381 13.18 39.78 -14.19
N PHE A 382 12.34 40.81 -14.33
CA PHE A 382 12.76 42.20 -14.28
C PHE A 382 11.87 43.02 -13.36
N VAL A 383 12.48 43.80 -12.47
CA VAL A 383 11.73 44.79 -11.70
C VAL A 383 11.92 46.15 -12.37
N GLY A 384 10.81 46.82 -12.64
CA GLY A 384 10.76 48.13 -13.28
C GLY A 384 10.12 49.18 -12.38
N PHE A 385 10.82 50.30 -12.18
CA PHE A 385 10.33 51.47 -11.48
C PHE A 385 10.01 52.57 -12.48
N LYS A 386 8.75 52.98 -12.56
CA LYS A 386 8.27 54.02 -13.46
C LYS A 386 8.04 55.31 -12.68
N HIS A 387 8.89 56.30 -12.90
CA HIS A 387 8.73 57.64 -12.31
C HIS A 387 7.50 58.34 -12.87
N SER A 388 6.89 59.24 -12.09
CA SER A 388 5.74 60.06 -12.50
C SER A 388 5.96 60.88 -13.78
N THR A 389 7.22 61.19 -14.14
CA THR A 389 7.58 61.86 -15.41
C THR A 389 7.65 60.92 -16.61
N GLY A 390 7.45 59.61 -16.42
CA GLY A 390 7.51 58.58 -17.47
C GLY A 390 8.88 57.91 -17.67
N LEU A 391 9.88 58.23 -16.84
CA LEU A 391 11.20 57.58 -16.89
C LEU A 391 11.14 56.19 -16.23
N TRP A 392 11.83 55.21 -16.82
CA TRP A 392 11.89 53.83 -16.33
C TRP A 392 13.28 53.45 -15.84
N PHE A 393 13.33 52.76 -14.70
CA PHE A 393 14.54 52.18 -14.13
C PHE A 393 14.31 50.68 -13.93
N ASN A 394 14.98 49.86 -14.72
CA ASN A 394 14.77 48.42 -14.75
C ASN A 394 16.05 47.69 -14.35
N PHE A 395 15.92 46.57 -13.64
CA PHE A 395 17.01 45.67 -13.36
C PHE A 395 16.53 44.22 -13.36
N THR A 396 17.42 43.31 -13.73
CA THR A 396 17.13 41.87 -13.74
C THR A 396 17.30 41.31 -12.33
N VAL A 397 16.39 40.42 -11.95
CA VAL A 397 16.43 39.69 -10.68
C VAL A 397 16.55 38.20 -10.98
N ASN A 398 17.37 37.50 -10.20
CA ASN A 398 17.55 36.06 -10.31
C ASN A 398 16.85 35.39 -9.13
N GLY A 399 16.17 34.27 -9.37
CA GLY A 399 15.40 33.55 -8.37
C GLY A 399 14.84 32.24 -8.91
N ALA A 400 14.36 31.39 -8.02
CA ALA A 400 13.79 30.08 -8.32
C ALA A 400 12.38 29.96 -7.70
N GLY A 401 11.45 30.77 -8.22
CA GLY A 401 10.07 30.85 -7.72
C GLY A 401 9.84 31.95 -6.70
N LEU A 402 10.86 32.34 -5.93
CA LEU A 402 10.90 33.57 -5.12
C LEU A 402 12.04 34.46 -5.62
N TYR A 403 11.74 35.74 -5.86
CA TYR A 403 12.66 36.72 -6.39
C TYR A 403 12.75 37.90 -5.43
N GLU A 404 13.86 37.98 -4.71
CA GLU A 404 14.17 39.09 -3.80
C GLU A 404 15.07 40.10 -4.49
N PHE A 405 14.87 41.38 -4.23
CA PHE A 405 15.76 42.42 -4.71
C PHE A 405 16.09 43.46 -3.65
N VAL A 406 17.32 43.98 -3.74
CA VAL A 406 17.80 45.07 -2.89
C VAL A 406 18.64 46.00 -3.77
N ILE A 407 18.18 47.23 -3.93
CA ILE A 407 18.88 48.24 -4.73
C ILE A 407 19.16 49.51 -3.92
N ALA A 408 20.26 50.18 -4.28
CA ALA A 408 20.57 51.49 -3.73
C ALA A 408 19.69 52.54 -4.42
N PRO A 409 19.10 53.50 -3.67
CA PRO A 409 18.30 54.58 -4.26
C PRO A 409 19.16 55.64 -4.95
N SER A 410 20.50 55.53 -4.87
CA SER A 410 21.43 56.40 -5.58
C SER A 410 21.23 56.31 -7.09
N GLY A 411 20.72 57.38 -7.70
CA GLY A 411 20.41 57.42 -9.14
C GLY A 411 18.92 57.57 -9.44
N PHE A 412 18.05 57.43 -8.44
CA PHE A 412 16.62 57.73 -8.55
C PHE A 412 16.37 59.23 -8.28
N PRO A 413 15.76 59.96 -9.22
CA PRO A 413 15.21 61.28 -8.94
C PRO A 413 14.21 61.28 -7.77
N ILE A 414 14.04 62.43 -7.12
CA ILE A 414 13.00 62.57 -6.09
C ILE A 414 11.64 62.60 -6.78
N GLY A 415 10.73 61.72 -6.35
CA GLY A 415 9.35 61.68 -6.81
C GLY A 415 8.64 60.38 -6.48
N GLU A 416 7.47 60.19 -7.09
CA GLU A 416 6.63 59.00 -6.96
C GLU A 416 6.93 58.00 -8.08
N TYR A 417 6.86 56.72 -7.74
CA TYR A 417 7.17 55.61 -8.62
C TYR A 417 6.10 54.53 -8.55
N ASP A 418 5.68 54.03 -9.71
CA ASP A 418 4.95 52.77 -9.82
C ASP A 418 5.95 51.63 -10.01
N VAL A 419 5.77 50.52 -9.29
CA VAL A 419 6.68 49.37 -9.34
C VAL A 419 6.01 48.20 -10.06
N TYR A 420 6.73 47.58 -10.99
CA TYR A 420 6.30 46.44 -11.79
C TYR A 420 7.32 45.32 -11.68
N ALA A 421 6.88 44.07 -11.80
CA ALA A 421 7.72 42.87 -11.86
C ALA A 421 7.38 42.06 -13.12
#